data_AF-A0A1Y3NFL3-F1
#
_entry.id   AF-A0A1Y3NFL3-F1
#
_cell.length_a   1.000
_cell.length_b   1.000
_cell.length_c   1.000
_cell.angle_alpha   90.00
_cell.angle_beta   90.00
_cell.angle_gamma   90.00
#
_symmetry.space_group_name_H-M   'P 1'
#
loop_
_entity.id
_entity.type
_entity.pdbx_description
1 polymer ?
#
loop_
_entity_poly.entity_id
_entity_poly.type
_entity_poly.pdbx_seq_one_letter_code
_entity_poly.pdbx_strand_id
1 'polypeptide(L)'
;SFRIYVILNNEKFKRLEIILKDKFLLLIIFLFVAVVSLLLSVGQIFDPVIQQTKTIKIDSNEVEKYYICASKGNILNSVYFILIILNASVVFTCIYITKKIKSVASDFYESTHITYALYCKYYILIK
;
A
#
# COMPACT_ATOMS: atom_id res chain seq x y z
N SER A 1 7.57 -4.68 16.09
CA SER A 1 8.47 -3.56 15.75
C SER A 1 9.59 -4.05 14.83
N PHE A 2 9.76 -3.46 13.64
CA PHE A 2 10.85 -3.80 12.69
C PHE A 2 12.24 -3.63 13.31
N ARG A 3 12.37 -2.62 14.17
CA ARG A 3 13.57 -2.34 14.94
C ARG A 3 13.98 -3.51 15.85
N ILE A 4 13.01 -4.19 16.45
CA ILE A 4 13.25 -5.35 17.32
C ILE A 4 13.71 -6.58 16.54
N TYR A 5 13.21 -6.77 15.30
CA TYR A 5 13.75 -7.78 14.39
C TYR A 5 15.25 -7.60 14.15
N VAL A 6 15.64 -6.35 13.90
CA VAL A 6 17.00 -5.95 13.54
C VAL A 6 17.94 -6.09 14.75
N ILE A 7 17.45 -5.77 15.95
CA ILE A 7 18.20 -5.89 17.20
C ILE A 7 18.40 -7.37 17.60
N LEU A 8 17.38 -8.23 17.44
CA LEU A 8 17.43 -9.61 17.93
C LEU A 8 18.12 -10.60 16.99
N ASN A 9 18.34 -10.26 15.71
CA ASN A 9 18.64 -11.26 14.68
C ASN A 9 19.95 -11.02 13.90
N ASN A 10 21.08 -11.09 14.61
CA ASN A 10 22.41 -11.46 14.08
C ASN A 10 23.33 -10.30 13.60
N GLU A 11 24.66 -10.46 13.68
CA GLU A 11 25.67 -9.42 13.40
C GLU A 11 25.59 -8.78 12.00
N LYS A 12 25.01 -9.49 11.03
CA LYS A 12 24.73 -8.94 9.67
C LYS A 12 23.74 -7.78 9.69
N PHE A 13 22.82 -7.72 10.66
CA PHE A 13 21.79 -6.70 10.78
C PHE A 13 22.19 -5.52 11.68
N LYS A 14 23.30 -5.59 12.46
CA LYS A 14 23.88 -4.40 13.11
C LYS A 14 24.22 -3.28 12.12
N ARG A 15 24.63 -3.63 10.89
CA ARG A 15 24.79 -2.64 9.80
C ARG A 15 23.46 -2.02 9.36
N LEU A 16 22.38 -2.80 9.38
CA LEU A 16 21.03 -2.30 9.12
C LEU A 16 20.48 -1.47 10.28
N GLU A 17 20.84 -1.75 11.53
CA GLU A 17 20.52 -0.93 12.70
C GLU A 17 21.11 0.48 12.60
N ILE A 18 22.35 0.60 12.13
CA ILE A 18 23.01 1.88 11.84
C ILE A 18 22.24 2.67 10.77
N ILE A 19 21.74 1.96 9.76
CA ILE A 19 20.91 2.53 8.70
C ILE A 19 19.51 2.88 9.27
N LEU A 20 18.95 2.10 10.19
CA LEU A 20 17.57 2.20 10.71
C LEU A 20 17.40 3.06 11.97
N LYS A 21 18.33 3.97 12.25
CA LYS A 21 18.07 5.05 13.21
C LYS A 21 16.73 5.71 12.89
N ASP A 22 15.97 6.10 13.91
CA ASP A 22 14.56 6.56 13.78
C ASP A 22 14.33 7.60 12.68
N LYS A 23 15.34 8.45 12.39
CA LYS A 23 15.31 9.43 11.29
C LYS A 23 15.27 8.82 9.88
N PHE A 24 15.91 7.67 9.66
CA PHE A 24 15.99 7.01 8.37
C PHE A 24 14.72 6.21 8.03
N LEU A 25 14.10 5.56 9.03
CA LEU A 25 12.79 4.94 8.82
C LEU A 25 11.76 5.99 8.42
N LEU A 26 11.76 7.13 9.10
CA LEU A 26 10.91 8.28 8.78
C LEU A 26 11.19 8.80 7.36
N LEU A 27 12.47 8.88 6.97
CA LEU A 27 12.88 9.28 5.61
C LEU A 27 12.33 8.32 4.54
N ILE A 28 12.41 7.00 4.75
CA ILE A 28 11.84 6.01 3.82
C ILE A 28 10.33 6.20 3.69
N ILE A 29 9.62 6.41 4.80
CA ILE A 29 8.17 6.62 4.77
C ILE A 29 7.84 7.88 3.97
N PHE A 30 8.55 8.99 4.21
CA PHE A 30 8.33 10.22 3.46
C PHE A 30 8.65 10.08 1.97
N LEU A 31 9.74 9.38 1.63
CA LEU A 31 10.08 9.11 0.24
C LEU A 31 8.98 8.29 -0.45
N PHE A 32 8.46 7.25 0.22
CA PHE A 32 7.38 6.43 -0.32
C PHE A 32 6.11 7.26 -0.56
N VAL A 33 5.72 8.08 0.42
CA VAL A 33 4.57 8.98 0.29
C VAL A 33 4.78 9.97 -0.87
N ALA A 34 5.96 10.57 -0.98
CA ALA A 34 6.28 11.51 -2.06
C ALA A 34 6.17 10.86 -3.45
N VAL A 35 6.68 9.64 -3.61
CA VAL A 35 6.60 8.89 -4.87
C VAL A 35 5.15 8.58 -5.23
N VAL A 36 4.34 8.12 -4.28
CA VAL A 36 2.92 7.83 -4.51
C VAL A 36 2.16 9.11 -4.89
N SER A 37 2.39 10.21 -4.17
CA SER A 37 1.78 11.51 -4.47
C SER A 37 2.17 11.99 -5.87
N LEU A 38 3.45 11.88 -6.24
CA LEU A 38 3.92 12.28 -7.56
C LEU A 38 3.26 11.46 -8.69
N LEU A 39 3.17 10.14 -8.53
CA LEU A 39 2.50 9.27 -9.51
C LEU A 39 1.03 9.64 -9.69
N LEU A 40 0.31 9.88 -8.59
CA LEU A 40 -1.09 10.31 -8.64
C LEU A 40 -1.24 11.68 -9.31
N SER A 41 -0.39 12.64 -8.96
CA SER A 41 -0.39 13.98 -9.59
C SER A 41 -0.14 13.89 -11.09
N VAL A 42 0.87 13.14 -11.52
CA VAL A 42 1.17 12.90 -12.94
C VAL A 42 -0.03 12.28 -13.65
N GLY A 43 -0.63 11.24 -13.06
CA GLY A 43 -1.83 10.60 -13.61
C GLY A 43 -3.00 11.57 -13.80
N GLN A 44 -3.26 12.42 -12.80
CA GLN A 44 -4.35 13.42 -12.85
C GLN A 44 -4.08 14.57 -13.81
N ILE A 45 -2.83 14.97 -14.02
CA ILE A 45 -2.46 16.02 -14.99
C ILE A 45 -2.69 15.53 -16.43
N PHE A 46 -2.29 14.29 -16.73
CA PHE A 46 -2.40 13.74 -18.08
C PHE A 46 -3.79 13.17 -18.40
N ASP A 47 -4.49 12.62 -17.43
CA ASP A 47 -5.79 11.97 -17.61
C ASP A 47 -6.71 12.27 -16.42
N PRO A 48 -7.23 13.51 -16.33
CA PRO A 48 -8.02 13.96 -15.20
C PRO A 48 -9.34 13.19 -15.08
N VAL A 49 -9.73 12.91 -13.83
CA VAL A 49 -11.06 12.36 -13.54
C VAL A 49 -12.08 13.48 -13.64
N ILE A 50 -12.96 13.37 -14.63
CA ILE A 50 -14.04 14.34 -14.87
C ILE A 50 -15.40 13.66 -14.73
N GLN A 51 -16.42 14.46 -14.42
CA GLN A 51 -17.79 14.00 -14.40
C GLN A 51 -18.24 13.65 -15.83
N GLN A 52 -18.78 12.44 -15.99
CA GLN A 52 -19.34 11.93 -17.22
C GLN A 52 -20.80 11.54 -16.98
N THR A 53 -21.69 11.96 -17.87
CA THR A 53 -23.09 11.52 -17.86
C THR A 53 -23.19 10.18 -18.60
N LYS A 54 -23.73 9.17 -17.92
CA LYS A 54 -24.09 7.88 -18.51
C LYS A 54 -25.60 7.77 -18.57
N THR A 55 -26.08 7.11 -19.62
CA THR A 55 -27.51 6.88 -19.85
C THR A 55 -27.74 5.38 -19.93
N ILE A 56 -28.64 4.85 -19.12
CA ILE A 56 -29.12 3.47 -19.25
C ILE A 56 -30.56 3.53 -19.76
N LYS A 57 -30.86 2.70 -20.77
CA LYS A 57 -32.25 2.43 -21.18
C LYS A 57 -32.78 1.33 -20.28
N ILE A 58 -33.81 1.65 -19.50
CA ILE A 58 -34.49 0.68 -18.62
C ILE A 58 -35.58 -0.01 -19.42
N ASP A 59 -36.27 0.74 -20.28
CA ASP A 59 -37.32 0.24 -21.15
C ASP A 59 -37.37 1.02 -22.48
N SER A 60 -38.21 0.58 -23.41
CA SER A 60 -38.34 1.21 -24.75
C SER A 60 -38.56 2.73 -24.73
N ASN A 61 -39.19 3.27 -23.67
CA ASN A 61 -39.50 4.69 -23.50
C ASN A 61 -38.79 5.38 -22.31
N GLU A 62 -38.08 4.66 -21.45
CA GLU A 62 -37.46 5.22 -20.23
C GLU A 62 -35.93 5.23 -20.31
N VAL A 63 -35.35 6.42 -20.19
CA VAL A 63 -33.90 6.65 -20.17
C VAL A 63 -33.53 7.30 -18.84
N GLU A 64 -32.77 6.59 -18.00
CA GLU A 64 -32.23 7.13 -16.77
C GLU A 64 -30.81 7.68 -17.00
N LYS A 65 -30.55 8.88 -16.49
CA LYS A 65 -29.23 9.53 -16.54
C LYS A 65 -28.60 9.50 -15.16
N TYR A 66 -27.39 8.96 -15.07
CA TYR A 66 -26.58 9.00 -13.86
C TYR A 66 -25.19 9.57 -14.15
N TYR A 67 -24.55 10.10 -13.13
CA TYR A 67 -23.26 10.75 -13.25
C TYR A 67 -22.18 9.88 -12.63
N ILE A 68 -21.10 9.65 -13.36
CA ILE A 68 -19.91 8.95 -12.88
C ILE A 68 -18.70 9.86 -12.99
N CYS A 69 -17.77 9.74 -12.04
CA CYS A 69 -16.45 10.34 -12.17
C CYS A 69 -15.53 9.30 -12.82
N ALA A 70 -15.09 9.55 -14.05
CA ALA A 70 -14.23 8.63 -14.77
C ALA A 70 -13.22 9.40 -15.63
N SER A 71 -12.02 8.86 -15.77
CA SER A 71 -11.07 9.35 -16.76
C SER A 71 -11.51 8.88 -18.16
N LYS A 72 -11.08 9.60 -19.20
CA LYS A 72 -11.35 9.21 -20.60
C LYS A 72 -10.24 8.32 -21.16
N GLY A 73 -9.03 8.49 -20.65
CA GLY A 73 -7.87 7.72 -21.06
C GLY A 73 -7.66 6.46 -20.21
N ASN A 74 -6.60 5.73 -20.57
CA ASN A 74 -6.15 4.54 -19.84
C ASN A 74 -4.97 4.84 -18.90
N ILE A 75 -4.44 6.07 -18.92
CA ILE A 75 -3.22 6.42 -18.18
C ILE A 75 -3.48 6.31 -16.68
N LEU A 76 -4.60 6.85 -16.21
CA LEU A 76 -4.97 6.77 -14.80
C LEU A 76 -5.13 5.31 -14.33
N ASN A 77 -5.71 4.46 -15.16
CA ASN A 77 -5.82 3.02 -14.89
C ASN A 77 -4.44 2.35 -14.79
N SER A 78 -3.50 2.70 -15.68
CA SER A 78 -2.12 2.23 -15.60
C SER A 78 -1.40 2.70 -14.34
N VAL A 79 -1.61 3.96 -13.93
CA VAL A 79 -1.07 4.48 -12.65
C VAL A 79 -1.63 3.69 -11.47
N TYR A 80 -2.95 3.45 -11.43
CA TYR A 80 -3.56 2.64 -10.37
C TYR A 80 -3.03 1.21 -10.36
N PHE A 81 -2.82 0.60 -11.52
CA PHE A 81 -2.22 -0.72 -11.61
C PHE A 81 -0.81 -0.78 -11.00
N ILE A 82 0.04 0.21 -11.31
CA ILE A 82 1.38 0.34 -10.71
C ILE A 82 1.29 0.51 -9.19
N LEU A 83 0.38 1.36 -8.72
CA LEU A 83 0.17 1.58 -7.28
C LEU A 83 -0.29 0.31 -6.56
N ILE A 84 -1.13 -0.52 -7.19
CA ILE A 84 -1.54 -1.82 -6.65
C ILE A 84 -0.34 -2.76 -6.51
N ILE A 85 0.54 -2.84 -7.52
CA ILE A 85 1.77 -3.66 -7.46
C ILE A 85 2.70 -3.17 -6.34
N LEU A 86 2.89 -1.86 -6.23
CA LEU A 86 3.70 -1.27 -5.15
C LEU A 86 3.11 -1.57 -3.77
N ASN A 87 1.79 -1.46 -3.61
CA ASN A 87 1.15 -1.80 -2.35
C ASN A 87 1.30 -3.30 -2.02
N ALA A 88 1.11 -4.18 -3.00
CA ALA A 88 1.29 -5.62 -2.82
C ALA A 88 2.71 -5.99 -2.38
N SER A 89 3.74 -5.35 -2.96
CA SER A 89 5.14 -5.60 -2.59
C SER A 89 5.45 -5.14 -1.16
N VAL A 90 4.91 -4.00 -0.73
CA VAL A 90 5.02 -3.51 0.65
C VAL A 90 4.33 -4.49 1.61
N VAL A 91 3.11 -4.92 1.30
CA VAL A 91 2.35 -5.87 2.12
C VAL A 91 3.09 -7.20 2.26
N PHE A 92 3.59 -7.76 1.15
CA PHE A 92 4.36 -9.00 1.17
C PHE A 92 5.64 -8.88 2.02
N THR A 93 6.35 -7.76 1.88
CA THR A 93 7.54 -7.46 2.69
C THR A 93 7.19 -7.36 4.18
N CYS A 94 6.10 -6.68 4.53
CA CYS A 94 5.61 -6.58 5.90
C CYS A 94 5.26 -7.96 6.48
N ILE A 95 4.57 -8.81 5.71
CA ILE A 95 4.24 -10.19 6.13
C ILE A 95 5.52 -10.99 6.37
N TYR A 96 6.48 -10.93 5.44
CA TYR A 96 7.76 -11.65 5.57
C TYR A 96 8.50 -11.26 6.84
N ILE A 97 8.69 -9.95 7.07
CA ILE A 97 9.37 -9.45 8.27
C ILE A 97 8.59 -9.88 9.52
N THR A 98 7.27 -9.73 9.51
CA THR A 98 6.44 -10.06 10.67
C THR A 98 6.52 -11.55 11.03
N LYS A 99 6.48 -12.45 10.04
CA LYS A 99 6.72 -13.89 10.25
C LYS A 99 8.09 -14.15 10.86
N LYS A 100 9.12 -13.44 10.39
CA LYS A 100 10.49 -13.54 10.91
C LYS A 100 10.63 -12.97 12.33
N ILE A 101 9.92 -11.91 12.68
CA ILE A 101 9.86 -11.38 14.06
C ILE A 101 9.19 -12.40 14.97
N LYS A 102 8.02 -12.92 14.58
CA LYS A 102 7.29 -13.91 15.38
C LYS A 102 8.12 -15.16 15.66
N SER A 103 8.98 -15.59 14.73
CA SER A 103 9.87 -16.73 14.96
C SER A 103 11.00 -16.49 15.97
N VAL A 104 11.31 -15.23 16.27
CA VAL A 104 12.43 -14.85 17.16
C VAL A 104 11.94 -14.23 18.48
N ALA A 105 10.79 -13.57 18.44
CA ALA A 105 10.21 -12.82 19.55
C ALA A 105 8.68 -13.06 19.59
N SER A 106 8.28 -14.32 19.79
CA SER A 106 6.87 -14.72 19.90
C SER A 106 6.16 -14.09 21.09
N ASP A 107 6.91 -13.82 22.16
CA ASP A 107 6.37 -13.36 23.44
C ASP A 107 6.43 -11.82 23.57
N PHE A 108 6.94 -11.13 22.54
CA PHE A 108 7.01 -9.68 22.54
C PHE A 108 5.65 -9.09 22.14
N TYR A 109 4.97 -8.46 23.10
CA TYR A 109 3.60 -7.94 22.96
C TYR A 109 3.35 -7.15 21.65
N GLU A 110 4.22 -6.22 21.26
CA GLU A 110 3.99 -5.41 20.04
C GLU A 110 4.16 -6.22 18.74
N SER A 111 4.96 -7.29 18.75
CA SER A 111 5.14 -8.17 17.58
C SER A 111 3.82 -8.86 17.24
N THR A 112 3.15 -9.38 18.26
CA THR A 112 1.89 -10.12 18.14
C THR A 112 0.75 -9.20 17.69
N HIS A 113 0.69 -7.96 18.19
CA HIS A 113 -0.32 -6.97 17.77
C HIS A 113 -0.12 -6.45 16.34
N ILE A 114 1.12 -6.18 15.92
CA ILE A 114 1.41 -5.79 14.54
C ILE A 114 1.04 -6.91 13.57
N THR A 115 1.34 -8.16 13.96
CA THR A 115 0.91 -9.34 13.21
C THR A 115 -0.60 -9.36 13.08
N TYR A 116 -1.33 -9.27 14.18
CA TYR A 116 -2.78 -9.30 14.17
C TYR A 116 -3.39 -8.19 13.31
N ALA A 117 -2.89 -6.96 13.40
CA ALA A 117 -3.35 -5.85 12.58
C ALA A 117 -3.14 -6.09 11.07
N LEU A 118 -2.00 -6.67 10.68
CA LEU A 118 -1.72 -7.05 9.28
C LEU A 118 -2.67 -8.17 8.82
N TYR A 119 -2.92 -9.18 9.66
CA TYR A 119 -3.85 -10.26 9.36
C TYR A 119 -5.30 -9.77 9.22
N CYS A 120 -5.76 -8.84 10.08
CA CYS A 120 -7.10 -8.26 9.95
C CYS A 120 -7.27 -7.46 8.65
N LYS A 121 -6.26 -6.69 8.26
CA LYS A 121 -6.34 -5.85 7.06
C LYS A 121 -6.18 -6.63 5.76
N TYR A 122 -5.42 -7.72 5.77
CA TYR A 122 -5.05 -8.49 4.57
C TYR A 122 -5.44 -9.98 4.66
N TYR A 123 -6.48 -10.30 5.42
CA TYR A 123 -6.92 -11.67 5.69
C TYR A 123 -7.04 -12.55 4.43
N ILE A 124 -7.51 -11.96 3.32
CA ILE A 124 -7.69 -12.65 2.02
C ILE A 124 -6.35 -12.99 1.34
N LEU A 125 -5.30 -12.18 1.55
CA LEU A 125 -3.98 -12.38 0.91
C LEU A 125 -3.05 -13.31 1.71
N ILE A 126 -3.39 -13.62 2.96
CA ILE A 126 -2.51 -14.38 3.87
C ILE A 126 -3.00 -15.82 4.08
N LYS A 127 -4.25 -16.12 3.69
CA LYS A 127 -4.81 -17.48 3.70
C LYS A 127 -4.35 -18.28 2.50
#